data_AF-K1TH55-F1
#
_entry.id   AF-K1TH55-F1
#
_cell.length_a   1.000
_cell.length_b   1.000
_cell.length_c   1.000
_cell.angle_alpha   90.00
_cell.angle_beta   90.00
_cell.angle_gamma   90.00
#
_symmetry.space_group_name_H-M   'P 1'
#
loop_
_entity.id
_entity.type
_entity.pdbx_description
1 polymer ?
#
loop_
_entity_poly.entity_id
_entity_poly.type
_entity_poly.pdbx_seq_one_letter_code
_entity_poly.pdbx_strand_id
1 'polypeptide(L)'
;NSRIQINDFDPIIHLNANLMKKLLILKEWRSFSLPSFPGRSVSKWLALCAALLVSAHVFAQSSDRLTIDLKNASLERFIGDVQRQSDYSFFYKDSEINSNERITLSVKDKNIDEILSLAFRGTGISYRIEGKHIF
;
A
#
# COMPACT_ATOMS: atom_id res chain seq x y z
N ASN A 1 -64.52 -0.63 16.76
CA ASN A 1 -64.07 -0.42 18.16
C ASN A 1 -62.57 -0.20 18.14
N SER A 2 -62.19 1.08 18.09
CA SER A 2 -60.89 1.70 18.45
C SER A 2 -59.55 1.00 18.11
N ARG A 3 -58.89 1.58 17.10
CA ARG A 3 -57.44 1.60 16.83
C ARG A 3 -56.70 2.35 17.95
N ILE A 4 -55.63 1.76 18.50
CA ILE A 4 -54.52 2.43 19.23
C ILE A 4 -53.27 1.57 18.89
N GLN A 5 -52.38 1.87 17.93
CA GLN A 5 -51.39 2.97 17.88
C GLN A 5 -50.76 3.25 19.25
N ILE A 6 -49.81 2.41 19.66
CA ILE A 6 -48.79 2.81 20.65
C ILE A 6 -47.44 2.74 19.93
N ASN A 7 -47.24 3.68 19.01
CA ASN A 7 -45.92 4.24 18.81
C ASN A 7 -45.79 5.31 19.89
N ASP A 8 -45.13 4.99 21.00
CA ASP A 8 -44.31 5.99 21.66
C ASP A 8 -43.07 5.28 22.19
N PHE A 9 -41.94 5.65 21.60
CA PHE A 9 -40.62 5.22 21.97
C PHE A 9 -40.41 5.64 23.42
N ASP A 10 -40.56 4.74 24.39
CA ASP A 10 -40.03 4.99 25.73
C ASP A 10 -38.50 5.10 25.62
N PRO A 11 -37.90 6.31 25.69
CA PRO A 11 -36.45 6.45 25.51
C PRO A 11 -35.70 5.78 26.66
N ILE A 12 -36.38 5.54 27.79
CA ILE A 12 -35.85 4.90 28.99
C ILE A 12 -35.63 3.39 28.76
N ILE A 13 -36.52 2.71 28.02
CA ILE A 13 -36.39 1.27 27.74
C ILE A 13 -35.29 1.04 26.68
N HIS A 14 -35.23 1.88 25.65
CA HIS A 14 -34.16 1.82 24.64
C HIS A 14 -32.78 2.19 25.20
N LEU A 15 -32.71 3.16 26.13
CA LEU A 15 -31.47 3.55 26.80
C LEU A 15 -30.96 2.46 27.74
N ASN A 16 -31.84 1.78 28.48
CA ASN A 16 -31.47 0.66 29.34
C ASN A 16 -30.96 -0.54 28.54
N ALA A 17 -31.54 -0.83 27.38
CA ALA A 17 -31.07 -1.91 26.50
C ALA A 17 -29.65 -1.63 25.95
N ASN A 18 -29.35 -0.39 25.54
CA ASN A 18 -28.00 -0.01 25.11
C ASN A 18 -27.00 0.02 26.26
N LEU A 19 -27.42 0.47 27.46
CA LEU A 19 -26.61 0.40 28.67
C LEU A 19 -26.32 -1.05 29.08
N MET A 20 -27.30 -1.95 28.99
CA MET A 20 -27.12 -3.38 29.24
C MET A 20 -26.20 -4.03 28.22
N LYS A 21 -26.34 -3.73 26.93
CA LYS A 21 -25.40 -4.20 25.90
C LYS A 21 -23.98 -3.70 26.16
N LYS A 22 -23.82 -2.41 26.51
CA LYS A 22 -22.52 -1.83 26.87
C LYS A 22 -21.93 -2.45 28.13
N LEU A 23 -22.77 -2.77 29.13
CA LEU A 23 -22.38 -3.50 30.34
C LEU A 23 -21.99 -4.94 30.07
N LEU A 24 -22.65 -5.64 29.14
CA LEU A 24 -22.30 -7.00 28.72
C LEU A 24 -20.95 -7.01 27.99
N ILE A 25 -20.74 -6.07 27.06
CA ILE A 25 -19.44 -5.88 26.41
C ILE A 25 -18.38 -5.54 27.47
N LEU A 26 -18.63 -4.61 28.38
CA LEU A 26 -17.70 -4.28 29.48
C LEU A 26 -17.41 -5.49 30.39
N LYS A 27 -18.36 -6.42 30.53
CA LYS A 27 -18.18 -7.65 31.30
C LYS A 27 -17.34 -8.69 30.54
N GLU A 28 -17.53 -8.84 29.24
CA GLU A 28 -16.69 -9.69 28.36
C GLU A 28 -15.25 -9.17 28.30
N TRP A 29 -15.07 -7.84 28.21
CA TRP A 29 -13.76 -7.18 28.25
C TRP A 29 -13.11 -7.24 29.64
N ARG A 30 -13.89 -7.42 30.72
CA ARG A 30 -13.36 -7.64 32.07
C ARG A 30 -12.85 -9.07 32.28
N SER A 31 -13.27 -10.03 31.45
CA SER A 31 -12.71 -11.40 31.39
C SER A 31 -11.66 -11.60 30.29
N PHE A 32 -11.37 -10.59 29.47
CA PHE A 32 -10.15 -10.57 28.69
C PHE A 32 -9.00 -10.35 29.67
N SER A 33 -8.55 -11.45 30.26
CA SER A 33 -7.34 -11.48 31.05
C SER A 33 -6.23 -10.98 30.14
N LEU A 34 -5.86 -9.70 30.29
CA LEU A 34 -4.49 -9.29 30.01
C LEU A 34 -3.63 -10.33 30.72
N PRO A 35 -2.77 -11.06 30.00
CA PRO A 35 -1.95 -12.08 30.63
C PRO A 35 -1.34 -11.44 31.87
N SER A 36 -1.59 -11.99 33.05
CA SER A 36 -0.92 -11.53 34.24
C SER A 36 0.55 -11.82 34.00
N PHE A 37 1.31 -10.82 33.57
CA PHE A 37 2.72 -10.96 33.28
C PHE A 37 3.47 -10.86 34.61
N PRO A 38 3.89 -11.97 35.25
CA PRO A 38 4.72 -11.88 36.42
C PRO A 38 6.02 -11.15 36.05
N GLY A 39 6.44 -10.25 36.94
CA GLY A 39 7.57 -9.36 36.75
C GLY A 39 8.82 -10.07 36.21
N ARG A 40 9.53 -9.33 35.36
CA ARG A 40 10.83 -9.63 34.73
C ARG A 40 10.80 -10.29 33.34
N SER A 41 10.08 -9.70 32.39
CA SER A 41 10.56 -9.49 30.99
C SER A 41 9.47 -8.92 30.07
N VAL A 42 8.85 -7.79 30.42
CA VAL A 42 8.06 -7.01 29.43
C VAL A 42 8.92 -6.51 28.26
N SER A 43 10.25 -6.43 28.46
CA SER A 43 11.25 -6.10 27.44
C SER A 43 11.29 -7.09 26.27
N LYS A 44 11.04 -8.38 26.50
CA LYS A 44 11.14 -9.40 25.46
C LYS A 44 9.96 -9.33 24.48
N TRP A 45 8.77 -9.06 25.01
CA TRP A 45 7.56 -8.91 24.20
C TRP A 45 7.55 -7.58 23.44
N LEU A 46 8.07 -6.50 24.05
CA LEU A 46 8.28 -5.22 23.36
C LEU A 46 9.30 -5.36 22.20
N ALA A 47 10.39 -6.10 22.40
CA ALA A 47 11.37 -6.38 21.35
C ALA A 47 10.77 -7.23 20.21
N LEU A 48 9.88 -8.19 20.52
CA LEU A 48 9.20 -9.00 19.51
C LEU A 48 8.25 -8.16 18.64
N CYS A 49 7.47 -7.26 19.23
CA CYS A 49 6.62 -6.33 18.48
C CYS A 49 7.44 -5.34 17.63
N ALA A 50 8.59 -4.86 18.13
CA ALA A 50 9.47 -3.99 17.37
C ALA A 50 10.11 -4.70 16.15
N ALA A 51 10.46 -5.98 16.26
CA ALA A 51 11.02 -6.75 15.15
C ALA A 51 10.03 -6.95 13.99
N LEU A 52 8.72 -7.06 14.28
CA LEU A 52 7.65 -7.15 13.28
C LEU A 52 7.40 -5.82 12.54
N LEU A 53 7.70 -4.68 13.15
CA LEU A 53 7.59 -3.38 12.49
C LEU A 53 8.75 -3.13 11.51
N VAL A 54 9.94 -3.69 11.78
CA VAL A 54 11.12 -3.55 10.92
C VAL A 54 11.00 -4.36 9.62
N SER A 55 10.39 -5.55 9.65
CA SER A 55 10.27 -6.39 8.45
C SER A 55 9.38 -5.77 7.36
N ALA A 56 8.37 -4.98 7.73
CA ALA A 56 7.49 -4.31 6.77
C ALA A 56 8.20 -3.21 5.97
N HIS A 57 9.25 -2.58 6.52
CA HIS A 57 9.94 -1.47 5.87
C HIS A 57 11.06 -1.90 4.91
N VAL A 58 11.54 -3.14 5.03
CA VAL A 58 12.64 -3.67 4.19
C VAL A 58 12.15 -4.08 2.79
N PHE A 59 10.89 -4.51 2.65
CA PHE A 59 10.33 -4.88 1.34
C PHE A 59 10.11 -3.70 0.39
N ALA A 60 10.23 -2.46 0.85
CA ALA A 60 10.17 -1.26 0.02
C ALA A 60 11.53 -0.86 -0.58
N GLN A 61 12.63 -1.50 -0.18
CA GLN A 61 14.01 -1.15 -0.59
C GLN A 61 14.67 -2.19 -1.50
N SER A 62 13.89 -3.04 -2.17
CA SER A 62 14.39 -3.85 -3.28
C SER A 62 14.60 -2.93 -4.50
N SER A 63 15.67 -2.14 -4.46
CA SER A 63 16.10 -1.31 -5.58
C SER A 63 16.73 -2.23 -6.63
N ASP A 64 15.88 -2.79 -7.51
CA ASP A 64 16.34 -3.54 -8.68
C ASP A 64 17.30 -2.66 -9.49
N ARG A 65 18.56 -3.12 -9.59
CA ARG A 65 19.61 -2.41 -10.32
C ARG A 65 19.57 -2.85 -11.76
N LEU A 66 19.27 -1.90 -12.64
CA LEU A 66 18.98 -2.13 -14.04
C LEU A 66 20.07 -1.50 -14.92
N THR A 67 20.40 -2.17 -16.03
CA THR A 67 21.36 -1.68 -17.02
C THR A 67 20.68 -1.62 -18.37
N ILE A 68 20.42 -0.40 -18.84
CA ILE A 68 19.71 -0.16 -20.10
C ILE A 68 20.61 0.67 -21.00
N ASP A 69 20.88 0.12 -22.18
CA ASP A 69 21.59 0.81 -23.26
C ASP A 69 20.71 0.81 -24.51
N LEU A 70 20.08 1.96 -24.76
CA LEU A 70 19.20 2.19 -25.87
C LEU A 70 19.64 3.43 -26.63
N LYS A 71 19.77 3.28 -27.94
CA LYS A 71 20.10 4.36 -28.86
C LYS A 71 18.97 4.51 -29.87
N ASN A 72 18.29 5.65 -29.85
CA ASN A 72 17.20 5.96 -30.77
C ASN A 72 16.10 4.87 -30.82
N ALA A 73 15.77 4.30 -29.66
CA ALA A 73 14.79 3.23 -29.54
C ALA A 73 13.37 3.80 -29.38
N SER A 74 12.36 3.04 -29.79
CA SER A 74 10.97 3.39 -29.50
C SER A 74 10.66 3.23 -28.01
N LEU A 75 9.66 3.96 -27.52
CA LEU A 75 9.17 3.84 -26.15
C LEU A 75 8.75 2.40 -25.81
N GLU A 76 8.07 1.71 -26.74
CA GLU A 76 7.72 0.28 -26.58
C GLU A 76 8.94 -0.60 -26.32
N ARG A 77 10.05 -0.34 -27.01
CA ARG A 77 11.27 -1.13 -26.85
C ARG A 77 11.94 -0.85 -25.50
N PHE A 78 11.95 0.41 -25.07
CA PHE A 78 12.39 0.78 -23.72
C PHE A 78 11.56 0.06 -22.65
N ILE A 79 10.23 0.13 -22.75
CA ILE A 79 9.31 -0.54 -21.82
C ILE A 79 9.59 -2.06 -21.81
N GLY A 80 9.71 -2.68 -22.97
CA GLY A 80 10.00 -4.11 -23.09
C GLY A 80 11.33 -4.51 -22.46
N ASP A 81 12.38 -3.71 -22.61
CA ASP A 81 13.68 -3.98 -21.98
C ASP A 81 13.63 -3.82 -20.46
N VAL A 82 12.89 -2.82 -19.94
CA VAL A 82 12.68 -2.67 -18.50
C VAL A 82 11.92 -3.87 -17.93
N GLN A 83 10.80 -4.26 -18.55
CA GLN A 83 9.98 -5.40 -18.11
C GLN A 83 10.72 -6.75 -18.22
N ARG A 84 11.73 -6.85 -19.09
CA ARG A 84 12.56 -8.05 -19.21
C ARG A 84 13.62 -8.17 -18.12
N GLN A 85 14.18 -7.03 -17.70
CA GLN A 85 15.26 -7.01 -16.71
C GLN A 85 14.75 -6.81 -15.27
N SER A 86 13.47 -6.48 -15.09
CA SER A 86 12.85 -6.25 -13.78
C SER A 86 11.43 -6.79 -13.72
N ASP A 87 10.89 -6.90 -12.50
CA ASP A 87 9.51 -7.32 -12.27
C ASP A 87 8.48 -6.18 -12.43
N TYR A 88 8.87 -5.02 -12.98
CA TYR A 88 7.96 -3.90 -13.18
C TYR A 88 7.03 -4.14 -14.36
N SER A 89 5.78 -3.72 -14.25
CA SER A 89 4.79 -3.74 -15.32
C SER A 89 4.32 -2.33 -15.64
N PHE A 90 4.22 -2.00 -16.92
CA PHE A 90 3.80 -0.68 -17.38
C PHE A 90 2.34 -0.71 -17.84
N PHE A 91 1.55 0.24 -17.37
CA PHE A 91 0.18 0.48 -17.78
C PHE A 91 0.09 1.85 -18.45
N TYR A 92 -0.28 1.85 -19.72
CA TYR A 92 -0.47 3.06 -20.52
C TYR A 92 -1.62 2.84 -21.51
N LYS A 93 -2.22 3.93 -22.00
CA LYS A 93 -3.16 3.85 -23.12
C LYS A 93 -2.40 3.93 -24.43
N ASP A 94 -2.79 3.15 -25.44
CA ASP A 94 -2.22 3.26 -26.80
C ASP A 94 -2.34 4.67 -27.38
N SER A 95 -3.37 5.43 -26.98
CA SER A 95 -3.56 6.82 -27.39
C SER A 95 -2.56 7.82 -26.77
N GLU A 96 -1.88 7.43 -25.69
CA GLU A 96 -0.94 8.27 -24.95
C GLU A 96 0.53 7.97 -25.34
N ILE A 97 0.79 6.79 -25.91
CA ILE A 97 2.10 6.44 -26.46
C ILE A 97 2.19 6.86 -27.93
N ASN A 98 3.05 7.82 -28.20
CA ASN A 98 3.43 8.16 -29.57
C ASN A 98 4.62 7.28 -30.00
N SER A 99 4.42 6.38 -30.97
CA SER A 99 5.50 5.53 -31.50
C SER A 99 6.65 6.32 -32.16
N ASN A 100 6.47 7.62 -32.41
CA ASN A 100 7.51 8.50 -32.93
C ASN A 100 8.45 9.07 -31.84
N GLU A 101 8.11 8.89 -30.55
CA GLU A 101 9.01 9.21 -29.43
C GLU A 101 10.23 8.31 -29.48
N ARG A 102 11.41 8.93 -29.55
CA ARG A 102 12.69 8.23 -29.58
C ARG A 102 13.44 8.49 -28.28
N ILE A 103 13.72 7.41 -27.57
CA ILE A 103 14.47 7.45 -26.32
C ILE A 103 15.91 7.02 -26.60
N THR A 104 16.84 7.83 -26.12
CA THR A 104 18.27 7.51 -26.09
C THR A 104 18.73 7.61 -24.64
N LEU A 105 19.07 6.46 -24.07
CA LEU A 105 19.45 6.33 -22.67
C LEU A 105 20.55 5.29 -22.56
N SER A 106 21.66 5.65 -21.90
CA SER A 106 22.71 4.71 -21.54
C SER A 106 22.96 4.83 -20.04
N VAL A 107 22.51 3.81 -19.31
CA VAL A 107 22.54 3.74 -17.85
C VAL A 107 22.97 2.36 -17.42
N LYS A 108 23.84 2.31 -16.41
CA LYS A 108 24.35 1.07 -15.85
C LYS A 108 24.15 1.07 -14.36
N ASP A 109 23.59 -0.03 -13.86
CA ASP A 109 23.48 -0.31 -12.43
C ASP A 109 22.71 0.80 -11.67
N LYS A 110 21.58 1.24 -12.24
CA LYS A 110 20.73 2.32 -11.71
C LYS A 110 19.37 1.81 -11.24
N ASN A 111 18.75 2.56 -10.33
CA ASN A 111 17.40 2.30 -9.87
C ASN A 111 16.37 2.67 -10.95
N ILE A 112 15.23 1.97 -10.96
CA ILE A 112 14.14 2.24 -11.90
C ILE A 112 13.69 3.72 -11.92
N ASP A 113 13.64 4.37 -10.75
CA ASP A 113 13.22 5.77 -10.63
C ASP A 113 14.19 6.71 -11.37
N GLU A 114 15.50 6.47 -11.23
CA GLU A 114 16.52 7.23 -11.97
C GLU A 114 16.45 6.96 -13.48
N ILE A 115 16.18 5.71 -13.87
CA ILE A 115 16.08 5.31 -15.27
C ILE A 115 14.88 6.00 -15.93
N LEU A 116 13.71 5.98 -15.28
CA LEU A 116 12.50 6.66 -15.76
C LEU A 116 12.69 8.18 -15.80
N SER A 117 13.28 8.75 -14.76
CA SER A 117 13.59 10.18 -14.69
C SER A 117 14.48 10.61 -15.86
N LEU A 118 15.53 9.83 -16.18
CA LEU A 118 16.42 10.11 -17.30
C LEU A 118 15.77 9.83 -18.66
N ALA A 119 14.98 8.75 -18.78
CA ALA A 119 14.30 8.37 -20.02
C ALA A 119 13.25 9.41 -20.45
N PHE A 120 12.50 9.94 -19.48
CA PHE A 120 11.42 10.90 -19.72
C PHE A 120 11.83 12.36 -19.54
N ARG A 121 13.13 12.61 -19.30
CA ARG A 121 13.64 13.96 -19.15
C ARG A 121 13.50 14.73 -20.46
N GLY A 122 12.60 15.70 -20.47
CA GLY A 122 12.39 16.59 -21.63
C GLY A 122 11.42 16.05 -22.69
N THR A 123 10.84 14.85 -22.49
CA THR A 123 9.73 14.35 -23.33
C THR A 123 8.37 14.85 -22.85
N GLY A 124 8.27 15.35 -21.62
CA GLY A 124 7.02 15.82 -21.01
C GLY A 124 6.13 14.68 -20.49
N ILE A 125 6.63 13.44 -20.54
CA ILE A 125 5.93 12.26 -20.02
C ILE A 125 6.02 12.29 -18.49
N SER A 126 4.85 12.25 -17.84
CA SER A 126 4.73 12.08 -16.39
C SER A 126 4.56 10.60 -16.08
N TYR A 127 5.17 10.13 -14.99
CA TYR A 127 5.06 8.74 -14.55
C TYR A 127 4.76 8.66 -13.06
N ARG A 128 4.12 7.57 -12.64
CA ARG A 128 3.88 7.23 -11.23
C ARG A 128 4.17 5.76 -10.99
N ILE A 129 4.94 5.48 -9.94
CA ILE A 129 5.26 4.12 -9.51
C ILE A 129 4.38 3.76 -8.31
N GLU A 130 3.59 2.70 -8.43
CA GLU A 130 2.79 2.12 -7.35
C GLU A 130 3.15 0.63 -7.19
N GLY A 131 4.03 0.33 -6.22
CA GLY A 131 4.54 -1.01 -6.02
C GLY A 131 5.39 -1.47 -7.22
N LYS A 132 4.92 -2.47 -7.95
CA LYS A 132 5.56 -2.99 -9.18
C LYS A 132 4.88 -2.50 -10.47
N HIS A 133 3.95 -1.55 -10.36
CA HIS A 133 3.22 -1.00 -11.51
C HIS A 133 3.66 0.43 -11.79
N ILE A 134 3.83 0.77 -13.06
CA ILE A 134 4.19 2.10 -13.55
C ILE A 134 3.04 2.60 -14.43
N PHE A 135 2.48 3.78 -14.08
CA PHE A 135 1.38 4.46 -14.76
C PHE A 135 1.83 5.79 -15.35
#